data_AF-A0A098TIQ0-F1
#
_entry.id   AF-A0A098TIQ0-F1
#
_cell.length_a   1.000
_cell.length_b   1.000
_cell.length_c   1.000
_cell.angle_alpha   90.00
_cell.angle_beta   90.00
_cell.angle_gamma   90.00
#
_symmetry.space_group_name_H-M   'P 1'
#
loop_
_entity.id
_entity.type
_entity.pdbx_description
1 polymer ?
#
loop_
_entity_poly.entity_id
_entity_poly.type
_entity_poly.pdbx_seq_one_letter_code
_entity_poly.pdbx_strand_id
1 'polypeptide(L)'
;MKRLALGLGLAAVAGAAVAFVATAPSPVAPERLEAISELEGDAQAGETLFWAGGCVSCHAAPEAAGEEQLVLSGGVRLASDFGTFIGPNISPHPEAGIGGWSVAQFANAMLAGVSPDGGHYYPAFPYGSYARMSDQDIADLFAFLGTLPESATASLPHEIPFPFNIRRSLGGWKLLFFSDEPRVALGGDDAQIARGQYLVEGPGHCGECHTPRNALGGFVGDAWLAGAQNPEGEGVIPNLTPGGKSISGWSATDIAYYLESGFTPDFDSVGGSMVKVQKNMARLTSGDREAIAAYLKALPERPNGWE
;
A
#
# COMPACT_ATOMS: atom_id res chain seq x y z
N MET A 1 8.05 30.82 42.00
CA MET A 1 8.74 30.70 40.69
C MET A 1 9.54 29.39 40.56
N LYS A 2 10.55 29.08 41.39
CA LYS A 2 11.35 27.84 41.26
C LYS A 2 10.56 26.52 41.33
N ARG A 3 9.60 26.40 42.25
CA ARG A 3 8.74 25.19 42.36
C ARG A 3 7.78 25.02 41.17
N LEU A 4 7.30 26.13 40.60
CA LEU A 4 6.43 26.12 39.42
C LEU A 4 7.22 25.73 38.17
N ALA A 5 8.43 26.28 37.99
CA ALA A 5 9.33 25.91 36.91
C ALA A 5 9.78 24.43 37.00
N LEU A 6 10.05 23.93 38.21
CA LEU A 6 10.37 22.52 38.43
C LEU A 6 9.17 21.61 38.12
N GLY A 7 7.96 22.00 38.52
CA GLY A 7 6.73 21.27 38.20
C GLY A 7 6.44 21.22 36.70
N LEU A 8 6.61 22.35 36.00
CA LEU A 8 6.47 22.42 34.53
C LEU A 8 7.54 21.59 33.82
N GLY A 9 8.79 21.60 34.32
CA GLY A 9 9.88 20.78 33.78
C GLY A 9 9.61 19.28 33.93
N LEU A 10 9.16 18.84 35.12
CA LEU A 10 8.79 17.44 35.36
C LEU A 10 7.60 17.01 34.49
N ALA A 11 6.58 17.86 34.33
CA ALA A 11 5.45 17.58 33.46
C ALA A 11 5.87 17.46 31.98
N ALA A 12 6.78 18.33 31.51
CA ALA A 12 7.30 18.26 30.15
C ALA A 12 8.11 16.97 29.91
N VAL A 13 8.95 16.57 30.86
CA VAL A 13 9.71 15.31 30.78
C VAL A 13 8.78 14.10 30.79
N ALA A 14 7.78 14.09 31.67
CA ALA A 14 6.78 13.01 31.71
C ALA A 14 5.99 12.94 30.40
N GLY A 15 5.54 14.09 29.86
CA GLY A 15 4.86 14.16 28.57
C GLY A 15 5.72 13.67 27.41
N ALA A 16 7.00 14.04 27.38
CA ALA A 16 7.95 13.55 26.38
C ALA A 16 8.20 12.04 26.49
N ALA A 17 8.29 11.50 27.71
CA ALA A 17 8.43 10.06 27.92
C ALA A 17 7.20 9.29 27.46
N VAL A 18 5.99 9.78 27.77
CA VAL A 18 4.73 9.19 27.30
C VAL A 18 4.65 9.24 25.78
N ALA A 19 4.95 10.39 25.16
CA ALA A 19 4.96 10.52 23.71
C ALA A 19 5.99 9.60 23.06
N PHE A 20 7.18 9.49 23.65
CA PHE A 20 8.21 8.56 23.18
C PHE A 20 7.70 7.13 23.20
N VAL A 21 7.12 6.65 24.31
CA VAL A 21 6.57 5.29 24.41
C VAL A 21 5.39 5.09 23.45
N ALA A 22 4.43 6.02 23.42
CA ALA A 22 3.23 5.91 22.59
C ALA A 22 3.52 5.92 21.08
N THR A 23 4.62 6.55 20.66
CA THR A 23 5.07 6.58 19.26
C THR A 23 6.06 5.48 18.92
N ALA A 24 6.23 4.48 19.79
CA ALA A 24 7.05 3.33 19.47
C ALA A 24 6.45 2.52 18.30
N PRO A 25 7.31 1.89 17.47
CA PRO A 25 6.89 0.84 16.55
C PRO A 25 6.06 -0.21 17.30
N SER A 26 4.84 -0.41 16.82
CA SER A 26 3.94 -1.47 17.27
C SER A 26 4.01 -2.59 16.25
N PRO A 27 4.82 -3.64 16.47
CA PRO A 27 4.87 -4.80 15.58
C PRO A 27 3.57 -5.59 15.64
N VAL A 28 3.39 -6.50 14.69
CA VAL A 28 2.37 -7.55 14.77
C VAL A 28 2.60 -8.36 16.06
N ALA A 29 1.52 -8.82 16.69
CA ALA A 29 1.59 -9.65 17.89
C ALA A 29 2.52 -10.86 17.68
N PRO A 30 3.44 -11.17 18.62
CA PRO A 30 4.38 -12.28 18.47
C PRO A 30 3.69 -13.61 18.13
N GLU A 31 2.54 -13.89 18.74
CA GLU A 31 1.79 -15.13 18.53
C GLU A 31 1.26 -15.26 17.09
N ARG A 32 0.86 -14.14 16.47
CA ARG A 32 0.46 -14.12 15.06
C ARG A 32 1.66 -14.28 14.13
N LEU A 33 2.80 -13.68 14.45
CA LEU A 33 4.04 -13.85 13.67
C LEU A 33 4.56 -15.29 13.72
N GLU A 34 4.46 -15.93 14.88
CA GLU A 34 4.76 -17.35 15.05
C GLU A 34 3.81 -18.20 14.19
N ALA A 35 2.49 -17.95 14.26
CA ALA A 35 1.51 -18.66 13.44
C ALA A 35 1.77 -18.51 11.92
N ILE A 36 2.07 -17.29 11.44
CA ILE A 36 2.43 -17.04 10.04
C ILE A 36 3.71 -17.80 9.67
N SER A 37 4.67 -17.93 10.59
CA SER A 37 5.93 -18.63 10.34
C SER A 37 5.79 -20.14 10.17
N GLU A 38 4.67 -20.70 10.61
CA GLU A 38 4.34 -22.11 10.46
C GLU A 38 3.55 -22.41 9.18
N LEU A 39 3.10 -21.38 8.46
CA LEU A 39 2.38 -21.55 7.20
C LEU A 39 3.33 -21.97 6.07
N GLU A 40 2.88 -22.94 5.27
CA GLU A 40 3.53 -23.30 4.01
C GLU A 40 3.01 -22.36 2.91
N GLY A 41 3.92 -21.58 2.31
CA GLY A 41 3.57 -20.65 1.25
C GLY A 41 3.49 -21.33 -0.12
N ASP A 42 2.44 -21.01 -0.89
CA ASP A 42 2.26 -21.41 -2.28
C ASP A 42 2.69 -20.26 -3.21
N ALA A 43 3.80 -20.46 -3.94
CA ALA A 43 4.31 -19.47 -4.88
C ALA A 43 3.34 -19.15 -6.03
N GLN A 44 2.49 -20.09 -6.45
CA GLN A 44 1.51 -19.83 -7.50
C GLN A 44 0.39 -18.91 -7.01
N ALA A 45 -0.08 -19.11 -5.77
CA ALA A 45 -1.00 -18.19 -5.13
C ALA A 45 -0.34 -16.82 -4.90
N GLY A 46 0.93 -16.82 -4.49
CA GLY A 46 1.74 -15.63 -4.26
C GLY A 46 1.95 -14.77 -5.51
N GLU A 47 2.03 -15.38 -6.70
CA GLU A 47 2.13 -14.65 -7.96
C GLU A 47 0.92 -13.73 -8.17
N THR A 48 -0.28 -14.18 -7.81
CA THR A 48 -1.50 -13.36 -7.93
C THR A 48 -1.39 -12.11 -7.07
N LEU A 49 -0.86 -12.23 -5.85
CA LEU A 49 -0.69 -11.11 -4.93
C LEU A 49 0.46 -10.18 -5.34
N PHE A 50 1.51 -10.74 -5.93
CA PHE A 50 2.61 -9.97 -6.49
C PHE A 50 2.11 -9.00 -7.59
N TRP A 51 1.26 -9.51 -8.49
CA TRP A 51 0.61 -8.68 -9.50
C TRP A 51 -0.46 -7.77 -8.89
N ALA A 52 -1.30 -8.26 -7.96
CA ALA A 52 -2.31 -7.42 -7.32
C ALA A 52 -1.66 -6.22 -6.59
N GLY A 53 -0.59 -6.47 -5.82
CA GLY A 53 0.22 -5.46 -5.13
C GLY A 53 1.02 -4.54 -6.04
N GLY A 54 1.15 -4.89 -7.32
CA GLY A 54 1.91 -4.12 -8.29
C GLY A 54 3.38 -3.97 -7.90
N CYS A 55 3.99 -5.00 -7.30
CA CYS A 55 5.34 -4.95 -6.73
C CYS A 55 6.39 -4.40 -7.71
N VAL A 56 6.29 -4.79 -8.99
CA VAL A 56 7.18 -4.29 -10.06
C VAL A 56 7.10 -2.78 -10.28
N SER A 57 5.97 -2.14 -9.94
CA SER A 57 5.77 -0.70 -10.18
C SER A 57 6.72 0.17 -9.37
N CYS A 58 7.16 -0.33 -8.21
CA CYS A 58 8.09 0.37 -7.31
C CYS A 58 9.45 -0.33 -7.20
N HIS A 59 9.48 -1.66 -7.32
CA HIS A 59 10.69 -2.44 -7.04
C HIS A 59 11.45 -2.89 -8.29
N ALA A 60 10.87 -2.83 -9.49
CA ALA A 60 11.68 -3.01 -10.70
C ALA A 60 12.61 -1.81 -10.90
N ALA A 61 13.77 -2.00 -11.55
CA ALA A 61 14.59 -0.85 -11.95
C ALA A 61 13.78 0.09 -12.88
N PRO A 62 13.99 1.42 -12.84
CA PRO A 62 13.16 2.39 -13.57
C PRO A 62 12.94 2.11 -15.06
N GLU A 63 13.97 1.58 -15.73
CA GLU A 63 13.96 1.26 -17.16
C GLU A 63 13.72 -0.23 -17.46
N ALA A 64 13.49 -1.05 -16.43
CA ALA A 64 13.28 -2.49 -16.61
C ALA A 64 11.95 -2.75 -17.33
N ALA A 65 12.00 -3.64 -18.31
CA ALA A 65 10.83 -4.06 -19.09
C ALA A 65 10.82 -5.59 -19.28
N GLY A 66 9.63 -6.16 -19.51
CA GLY A 66 9.48 -7.60 -19.68
C GLY A 66 9.94 -8.36 -18.42
N GLU A 67 10.70 -9.43 -18.61
CA GLU A 67 11.19 -10.26 -17.51
C GLU A 67 12.19 -9.55 -16.60
N GLU A 68 12.88 -8.50 -17.06
CA GLU A 68 13.81 -7.73 -16.24
C GLU A 68 13.11 -7.07 -15.04
N GLN A 69 11.79 -6.83 -15.15
CA GLN A 69 11.00 -6.27 -14.05
C GLN A 69 10.92 -7.21 -12.85
N LEU A 70 11.11 -8.52 -13.06
CA LEU A 70 11.06 -9.53 -12.01
C LEU A 70 12.33 -9.58 -11.14
N VAL A 71 13.39 -8.87 -11.52
CA VAL A 71 14.64 -8.81 -10.73
C VAL A 71 14.47 -8.00 -9.44
N LEU A 72 13.51 -7.08 -9.41
CA LEU A 72 13.13 -6.28 -8.22
C LEU A 72 14.31 -5.56 -7.52
N SER A 73 15.26 -5.04 -8.30
CA SER A 73 16.49 -4.38 -7.80
C SER A 73 16.27 -2.98 -7.20
N GLY A 74 15.06 -2.44 -7.26
CA GLY A 74 14.68 -1.14 -6.73
C GLY A 74 15.13 0.05 -7.59
N GLY A 75 14.99 1.25 -7.01
CA GLY A 75 15.48 2.50 -7.60
C GLY A 75 14.42 3.42 -8.21
N VAL A 76 13.15 2.99 -8.29
CA VAL A 76 12.05 3.89 -8.65
C VAL A 76 11.95 5.02 -7.65
N ARG A 77 11.83 6.26 -8.14
CA ARG A 77 11.77 7.47 -7.33
C ARG A 77 10.34 8.00 -7.34
N LEU A 78 9.75 8.12 -6.16
CA LEU A 78 8.38 8.58 -5.94
C LEU A 78 8.46 9.94 -5.23
N ALA A 79 8.26 11.01 -6.00
CA ALA A 79 8.27 12.37 -5.47
C ALA A 79 6.96 12.67 -4.71
N SER A 80 7.06 13.46 -3.65
CA SER A 80 5.91 13.92 -2.86
C SER A 80 6.23 15.23 -2.15
N ASP A 81 5.21 15.84 -1.54
CA ASP A 81 5.37 17.01 -0.67
C ASP A 81 6.23 16.74 0.57
N PHE A 82 6.47 15.46 0.90
CA PHE A 82 7.27 15.03 2.04
C PHE A 82 8.73 14.70 1.68
N GLY A 83 9.09 14.80 0.40
CA GLY A 83 10.39 14.37 -0.15
C GLY A 83 10.26 13.21 -1.13
N THR A 84 11.40 12.63 -1.53
CA THR A 84 11.44 11.54 -2.52
C THR A 84 11.66 10.21 -1.84
N PHE A 85 10.68 9.32 -1.96
CA PHE A 85 10.81 7.91 -1.60
C PHE A 85 11.49 7.15 -2.73
N ILE A 86 12.32 6.18 -2.39
CA ILE A 86 13.04 5.36 -3.37
C ILE A 86 12.73 3.90 -3.08
N GLY A 87 12.20 3.18 -4.06
CA GLY A 87 11.88 1.77 -3.95
C GLY A 87 13.14 0.95 -3.60
N PRO A 88 13.14 0.18 -2.50
CA PRO A 88 14.29 -0.65 -2.15
C PRO A 88 14.36 -1.90 -3.05
N ASN A 89 15.53 -2.53 -3.07
CA ASN A 89 15.69 -3.87 -3.62
C ASN A 89 14.96 -4.89 -2.71
N ILE A 90 14.03 -5.65 -3.28
CA ILE A 90 13.32 -6.73 -2.59
C ILE A 90 13.50 -8.10 -3.28
N SER A 91 14.55 -8.22 -4.10
CA SER A 91 14.96 -9.51 -4.67
C SER A 91 15.33 -10.52 -3.57
N PRO A 92 15.37 -11.82 -3.85
CA PRO A 92 15.80 -12.83 -2.89
C PRO A 92 17.32 -12.86 -2.65
N HIS A 93 18.06 -11.82 -3.03
CA HIS A 93 19.47 -11.71 -2.67
C HIS A 93 19.63 -11.66 -1.14
N PRO A 94 20.54 -12.44 -0.53
CA PRO A 94 20.62 -12.61 0.93
C PRO A 94 21.00 -11.34 1.70
N GLU A 95 21.83 -10.47 1.12
CA GLU A 95 22.32 -9.24 1.76
C GLU A 95 21.68 -7.95 1.23
N ALA A 96 21.68 -7.76 -0.11
CA ALA A 96 21.17 -6.55 -0.75
C ALA A 96 19.64 -6.48 -0.86
N GLY A 97 18.95 -7.62 -0.79
CA GLY A 97 17.49 -7.75 -0.89
C GLY A 97 16.87 -8.32 0.39
N ILE A 98 15.81 -9.10 0.25
CA ILE A 98 15.07 -9.71 1.38
C ILE A 98 15.35 -11.21 1.54
N GLY A 99 16.32 -11.79 0.82
CA GLY A 99 16.59 -13.23 0.86
C GLY A 99 17.03 -13.76 2.23
N GLY A 100 17.58 -12.89 3.08
CA GLY A 100 17.94 -13.22 4.46
C GLY A 100 16.81 -13.03 5.47
N TRP A 101 15.63 -12.58 5.05
CA TRP A 101 14.51 -12.31 5.96
C TRP A 101 13.77 -13.59 6.31
N SER A 102 13.21 -13.66 7.52
CA SER A 102 12.18 -14.63 7.84
C SER A 102 10.81 -14.15 7.35
N VAL A 103 9.87 -15.08 7.16
CA VAL A 103 8.48 -14.72 6.84
C VAL A 103 7.85 -13.85 7.94
N ALA A 104 8.21 -14.03 9.22
CA ALA A 104 7.79 -13.13 10.30
C ALA A 104 8.30 -11.69 10.10
N GLN A 105 9.54 -11.50 9.66
CA GLN A 105 10.07 -10.17 9.36
C GLN A 105 9.34 -9.53 8.17
N PHE A 106 9.07 -10.31 7.13
CA PHE A 106 8.28 -9.87 5.98
C PHE A 106 6.84 -9.51 6.38
N ALA A 107 6.18 -10.36 7.17
CA ALA A 107 4.84 -10.13 7.69
C ALA A 107 4.77 -8.86 8.56
N ASN A 108 5.76 -8.64 9.43
CA ASN A 108 5.81 -7.44 10.26
C ASN A 108 6.00 -6.15 9.43
N ALA A 109 6.76 -6.25 8.33
CA ALA A 109 6.90 -5.16 7.38
C ALA A 109 5.56 -4.87 6.68
N MET A 110 4.93 -5.89 6.09
CA MET A 110 3.69 -5.76 5.32
C MET A 110 2.49 -5.34 6.18
N LEU A 111 2.28 -6.01 7.32
CA LEU A 111 1.07 -5.86 8.12
C LEU A 111 1.16 -4.71 9.13
N ALA A 112 2.36 -4.38 9.62
CA ALA A 112 2.54 -3.35 10.63
C ALA A 112 3.41 -2.19 10.17
N GLY A 113 4.08 -2.26 9.03
CA GLY A 113 5.02 -1.22 8.59
C GLY A 113 6.19 -1.07 9.56
N VAL A 114 6.71 -2.21 10.05
CA VAL A 114 7.86 -2.27 10.98
C VAL A 114 8.99 -3.06 10.34
N SER A 115 10.19 -2.46 10.29
CA SER A 115 11.37 -3.07 9.67
C SER A 115 11.97 -4.18 10.54
N PRO A 116 12.82 -5.06 9.97
CA PRO A 116 13.48 -6.13 10.72
C PRO A 116 14.32 -5.66 11.92
N ASP A 117 14.84 -4.43 11.86
CA ASP A 117 15.57 -3.76 12.95
C ASP A 117 14.65 -3.03 13.95
N GLY A 118 13.32 -3.17 13.79
CA GLY A 118 12.31 -2.63 14.69
C GLY A 118 11.94 -1.16 14.46
N GLY A 119 12.34 -0.56 13.33
CA GLY A 119 11.98 0.83 12.98
C GLY A 119 10.64 0.96 12.27
N HIS A 120 10.10 2.18 12.15
CA HIS A 120 8.94 2.44 11.30
C HIS A 120 9.33 2.51 9.81
N TYR A 121 8.52 1.91 8.94
CA TYR A 121 8.49 2.26 7.52
C TYR A 121 7.63 3.50 7.27
N TYR A 122 8.00 4.28 6.25
CA TYR A 122 7.16 5.36 5.74
C TYR A 122 5.92 4.79 5.04
N PRO A 123 4.75 5.45 5.13
CA PRO A 123 3.51 4.96 4.54
C PRO A 123 3.49 4.96 2.99
N ALA A 124 4.54 5.47 2.34
CA ALA A 124 4.78 5.22 0.91
C ALA A 124 4.94 3.72 0.59
N PHE A 125 5.37 2.92 1.57
CA PHE A 125 5.13 1.48 1.56
C PHE A 125 3.71 1.27 2.14
N PRO A 126 2.73 0.79 1.35
CA PRO A 126 1.31 0.87 1.71
C PRO A 126 0.89 -0.24 2.70
N TYR A 127 1.64 -0.38 3.80
CA TYR A 127 1.35 -1.31 4.90
C TYR A 127 -0.03 -1.05 5.53
N GLY A 128 -0.55 0.18 5.45
CA GLY A 128 -1.91 0.49 5.89
C GLY A 128 -3.00 -0.17 5.04
N SER A 129 -2.70 -0.49 3.78
CA SER A 129 -3.54 -1.29 2.89
C SER A 129 -3.27 -2.78 3.10
N TYR A 130 -2.00 -3.18 3.09
CA TYR A 130 -1.58 -4.57 3.28
C TYR A 130 -1.94 -5.18 4.63
N ALA A 131 -2.20 -4.39 5.67
CA ALA A 131 -2.68 -4.89 6.96
C ALA A 131 -3.98 -5.72 6.86
N ARG A 132 -4.75 -5.57 5.76
CA ARG A 132 -5.95 -6.37 5.44
C ARG A 132 -5.66 -7.69 4.73
N MET A 133 -4.40 -7.96 4.35
CA MET A 133 -4.02 -9.23 3.74
C MET A 133 -4.16 -10.38 4.74
N SER A 134 -4.55 -11.56 4.25
CA SER A 134 -4.60 -12.74 5.09
C SER A 134 -3.19 -13.24 5.42
N ASP A 135 -3.06 -13.98 6.51
CA ASP A 135 -1.79 -14.55 6.95
C ASP A 135 -1.20 -15.51 5.91
N GLN A 136 -2.06 -16.31 5.25
CA GLN A 136 -1.66 -17.21 4.16
C GLN A 136 -1.17 -16.42 2.94
N ASP A 137 -1.86 -15.35 2.56
CA ASP A 137 -1.47 -14.49 1.44
C ASP A 137 -0.07 -13.86 1.65
N ILE A 138 0.29 -13.53 2.89
CA ILE A 138 1.62 -13.04 3.23
C ILE A 138 2.69 -14.13 3.03
N ALA A 139 2.40 -15.37 3.47
CA ALA A 139 3.30 -16.51 3.30
C ALA A 139 3.48 -16.87 1.81
N ASP A 140 2.38 -16.89 1.05
CA ASP A 140 2.35 -17.17 -0.38
C ASP A 140 3.15 -16.13 -1.18
N LEU A 141 2.92 -14.84 -0.91
CA LEU A 141 3.67 -13.75 -1.55
C LEU A 141 5.17 -13.86 -1.24
N PHE A 142 5.53 -14.14 0.01
CA PHE A 142 6.94 -14.32 0.38
C PHE A 142 7.57 -15.53 -0.34
N ALA A 143 6.85 -16.64 -0.45
CA ALA A 143 7.29 -17.80 -1.21
C ALA A 143 7.51 -17.47 -2.70
N PHE A 144 6.59 -16.74 -3.33
CA PHE A 144 6.74 -16.31 -4.72
C PHE A 144 7.96 -15.39 -4.92
N LEU A 145 8.15 -14.39 -4.06
CA LEU A 145 9.32 -13.50 -4.12
C LEU A 145 10.65 -14.28 -4.01
N GLY A 146 10.66 -15.36 -3.23
CA GLY A 146 11.79 -16.29 -3.12
C GLY A 146 12.16 -17.02 -4.41
N THR A 147 11.24 -17.10 -5.38
CA THR A 147 11.47 -17.77 -6.68
C THR A 147 12.08 -16.85 -7.75
N LEU A 148 12.08 -15.54 -7.50
CA LEU A 148 12.48 -14.54 -8.49
C LEU A 148 14.01 -14.43 -8.63
N PRO A 149 14.52 -13.80 -9.71
CA PRO A 149 15.96 -13.56 -9.86
C PRO A 149 16.52 -12.67 -8.74
N GLU A 150 17.73 -13.00 -8.27
CA GLU A 150 18.44 -12.18 -7.28
C GLU A 150 19.09 -10.92 -7.90
N SER A 151 19.28 -9.89 -7.08
CA SER A 151 20.06 -8.71 -7.44
C SER A 151 20.94 -8.25 -6.28
N ALA A 152 22.24 -8.08 -6.54
CA ALA A 152 23.20 -7.54 -5.58
C ALA A 152 23.17 -6.00 -5.47
N THR A 153 22.25 -5.33 -6.17
CA THR A 153 22.12 -3.86 -6.15
C THR A 153 21.71 -3.39 -4.76
N ALA A 154 22.54 -2.58 -4.11
CA ALA A 154 22.20 -2.03 -2.80
C ALA A 154 21.02 -1.03 -2.90
N SER A 155 20.11 -1.10 -1.94
CA SER A 155 19.02 -0.13 -1.81
C SER A 155 19.54 1.27 -1.55
N LEU A 156 18.96 2.27 -2.22
CA LEU A 156 19.26 3.69 -1.98
C LEU A 156 18.46 4.22 -0.78
N PRO A 157 19.04 5.10 0.06
CA PRO A 157 18.28 5.76 1.12
C PRO A 157 17.28 6.75 0.54
N HIS A 158 16.12 6.92 1.19
CA HIS A 158 15.17 7.95 0.78
C HIS A 158 15.72 9.37 0.97
N GLU A 159 15.24 10.31 0.17
CA GLU A 159 15.62 11.72 0.20
C GLU A 159 14.52 12.54 0.87
N ILE A 160 14.41 12.36 2.18
CA ILE A 160 13.37 12.98 3.00
C ILE A 160 14.02 14.11 3.82
N PRO A 161 13.58 15.37 3.66
CA PRO A 161 14.12 16.49 4.43
C PRO A 161 13.59 16.49 5.86
N PHE A 162 14.25 17.26 6.73
CA PHE A 162 13.70 17.63 8.02
C PHE A 162 12.41 18.46 7.82
N PRO A 163 11.35 18.27 8.64
CA PRO A 163 11.29 17.38 9.81
C PRO A 163 10.83 15.94 9.52
N PHE A 164 10.48 15.61 8.27
CA PHE A 164 9.88 14.33 7.90
C PHE A 164 10.85 13.14 8.02
N ASN A 165 12.16 13.40 8.04
CA ASN A 165 13.17 12.36 8.27
C ASN A 165 13.21 11.79 9.70
N ILE A 166 12.50 12.41 10.65
CA ILE A 166 12.39 11.92 12.03
C ILE A 166 11.39 10.76 12.04
N ARG A 167 11.88 9.53 11.83
CA ARG A 167 11.04 8.31 11.74
C ARG A 167 10.11 8.09 12.93
N ARG A 168 10.45 8.60 14.13
CA ARG A 168 9.59 8.48 15.32
C ARG A 168 8.27 9.25 15.18
N SER A 169 8.21 10.28 14.35
CA SER A 169 6.96 11.02 14.07
C SER A 169 5.88 10.11 13.44
N LEU A 170 6.29 9.05 12.74
CA LEU A 170 5.38 8.08 12.14
C LEU A 170 4.58 7.28 13.18
N GLY A 171 5.07 7.11 14.40
CA GLY A 171 4.27 6.50 15.46
C GLY A 171 3.02 7.33 15.76
N GLY A 172 3.17 8.66 15.81
CA GLY A 172 2.04 9.58 15.96
C GLY A 172 1.10 9.54 14.76
N TRP A 173 1.65 9.46 13.54
CA TRP A 173 0.86 9.29 12.32
C TRP A 173 0.04 8.00 12.33
N LYS A 174 0.64 6.87 12.74
CA LYS A 174 -0.05 5.57 12.82
C LYS A 174 -1.19 5.61 13.84
N LEU A 175 -1.00 6.24 14.99
CA LEU A 175 -2.08 6.42 15.98
C LEU A 175 -3.31 7.15 15.42
N LEU A 176 -3.12 8.00 14.41
CA LEU A 176 -4.20 8.77 13.79
C LEU A 176 -4.83 8.06 12.58
N PHE A 177 -4.03 7.31 11.80
CA PHE A 177 -4.43 6.90 10.44
C PHE A 177 -4.26 5.41 10.12
N PHE A 178 -3.49 4.65 10.92
CA PHE A 178 -3.30 3.23 10.67
C PHE A 178 -4.50 2.43 11.19
N SER A 179 -5.03 1.55 10.34
CA SER A 179 -6.12 0.63 10.66
C SER A 179 -6.11 -0.52 9.67
N ASP A 180 -6.32 -1.73 10.19
CA ASP A 180 -6.51 -2.99 9.47
C ASP A 180 -7.99 -3.32 9.21
N GLU A 181 -8.91 -2.47 9.68
CA GLU A 181 -10.35 -2.63 9.45
C GLU A 181 -10.73 -2.30 8.00
N PRO A 182 -11.80 -2.91 7.46
CA PRO A 182 -12.39 -2.50 6.19
C PRO A 182 -12.73 -1.01 6.16
N ARG A 183 -12.49 -0.35 5.02
CA ARG A 183 -12.75 1.08 4.79
C ARG A 183 -14.23 1.37 4.59
N VAL A 184 -14.97 0.41 4.05
CA VAL A 184 -16.41 0.53 3.81
C VAL A 184 -17.13 -0.70 4.38
N ALA A 185 -18.14 -0.48 5.21
CA ALA A 185 -19.05 -1.55 5.61
C ALA A 185 -20.11 -1.71 4.51
N LEU A 186 -19.99 -2.76 3.70
CA LEU A 186 -21.03 -3.16 2.76
C LEU A 186 -21.91 -4.22 3.42
N GLY A 187 -23.23 -4.11 3.26
CA GLY A 187 -24.17 -5.09 3.81
C GLY A 187 -24.29 -6.33 2.91
N GLY A 188 -24.40 -7.50 3.52
CA GLY A 188 -24.66 -8.78 2.84
C GLY A 188 -23.42 -9.67 2.71
N ASP A 189 -23.65 -10.96 2.44
CA ASP A 189 -22.62 -12.01 2.38
C ASP A 189 -22.24 -12.37 0.92
N ASP A 190 -22.20 -11.37 0.04
CA ASP A 190 -21.82 -11.60 -1.37
C ASP A 190 -20.30 -11.84 -1.48
N ALA A 191 -19.93 -13.08 -1.80
CA ALA A 191 -18.54 -13.50 -1.88
C ALA A 191 -17.74 -12.79 -2.98
N GLN A 192 -18.38 -12.39 -4.08
CA GLN A 192 -17.72 -11.65 -5.16
C GLN A 192 -17.39 -10.22 -4.72
N ILE A 193 -18.33 -9.55 -4.05
CA ILE A 193 -18.07 -8.22 -3.48
C ILE A 193 -17.01 -8.30 -2.38
N ALA A 194 -17.05 -9.30 -1.50
CA ALA A 194 -16.04 -9.49 -0.46
C ALA A 194 -14.63 -9.69 -1.05
N ARG A 195 -14.51 -10.49 -2.12
CA ARG A 195 -13.24 -10.65 -2.85
C ARG A 195 -12.78 -9.34 -3.48
N GLY A 196 -13.68 -8.58 -4.08
CA GLY A 196 -13.38 -7.27 -4.65
C GLY A 196 -12.92 -6.26 -3.60
N GLN A 197 -13.60 -6.22 -2.45
CA GLN A 197 -13.22 -5.39 -1.32
C GLN A 197 -11.82 -5.71 -0.84
N TYR A 198 -11.54 -7.00 -0.63
CA TYR A 198 -10.21 -7.48 -0.27
C TYR A 198 -9.16 -6.96 -1.25
N LEU A 199 -9.34 -7.20 -2.55
CA LEU A 199 -8.36 -6.78 -3.57
C LEU A 199 -8.19 -5.26 -3.64
N VAL A 200 -9.26 -4.47 -3.52
CA VAL A 200 -9.21 -3.01 -3.67
C VAL A 200 -8.65 -2.30 -2.43
N GLU A 201 -9.07 -2.72 -1.24
CA GLU A 201 -8.67 -2.08 0.03
C GLU A 201 -7.38 -2.66 0.62
N GLY A 202 -7.02 -3.89 0.21
CA GLY A 202 -5.87 -4.65 0.68
C GLY A 202 -4.71 -4.63 -0.32
N PRO A 203 -4.36 -5.76 -0.96
CA PRO A 203 -3.17 -5.85 -1.81
C PRO A 203 -3.18 -4.86 -2.97
N GLY A 204 -4.31 -4.62 -3.63
CA GLY A 204 -4.38 -3.69 -4.77
C GLY A 204 -4.31 -2.21 -4.40
N HIS A 205 -4.39 -1.87 -3.10
CA HIS A 205 -4.12 -0.55 -2.52
C HIS A 205 -4.70 0.66 -3.29
N CYS A 206 -5.84 0.49 -3.96
CA CYS A 206 -6.35 1.48 -4.92
C CYS A 206 -6.61 2.84 -4.25
N GLY A 207 -6.93 2.81 -2.96
CA GLY A 207 -7.13 4.00 -2.14
C GLY A 207 -5.90 4.90 -2.02
N GLU A 208 -4.68 4.38 -2.21
CA GLU A 208 -3.44 5.16 -2.08
C GLU A 208 -3.36 6.32 -3.09
N CYS A 209 -3.96 6.10 -4.27
CA CYS A 209 -4.09 7.08 -5.34
C CYS A 209 -5.50 7.68 -5.42
N HIS A 210 -6.55 6.85 -5.26
CA HIS A 210 -7.93 7.28 -5.50
C HIS A 210 -8.63 7.86 -4.26
N THR A 211 -7.92 8.17 -3.17
CA THR A 211 -8.49 8.83 -1.99
C THR A 211 -7.72 10.12 -1.68
N PRO A 212 -8.39 11.25 -1.45
CA PRO A 212 -7.68 12.48 -1.14
C PRO A 212 -7.03 12.38 0.24
N ARG A 213 -5.91 13.10 0.41
CA ARG A 213 -5.15 13.14 1.65
C ARG A 213 -5.25 14.50 2.31
N ASN A 214 -5.23 14.51 3.63
CA ASN A 214 -5.10 15.73 4.43
C ASN A 214 -3.64 16.21 4.45
N ALA A 215 -3.39 17.38 5.07
CA ALA A 215 -2.05 17.98 5.16
C ALA A 215 -1.01 17.12 5.91
N LEU A 216 -1.43 16.10 6.66
CA LEU A 216 -0.55 15.14 7.34
C LEU A 216 -0.32 13.87 6.50
N GLY A 217 -0.81 13.82 5.26
CA GLY A 217 -0.69 12.66 4.36
C GLY A 217 -1.63 11.49 4.68
N GLY A 218 -2.52 11.65 5.66
CA GLY A 218 -3.54 10.64 6.00
C GLY A 218 -4.75 10.74 5.06
N PHE A 219 -5.42 9.61 4.79
CA PHE A 219 -6.66 9.61 4.01
C PHE A 219 -7.75 10.45 4.65
N VAL A 220 -8.54 11.14 3.83
CA VAL A 220 -9.82 11.71 4.24
C VAL A 220 -10.88 10.59 4.17
N GLY A 221 -11.22 10.00 5.32
CA GLY A 221 -12.04 8.77 5.37
C GLY A 221 -13.41 8.86 4.67
N ASP A 222 -14.11 9.99 4.83
CA ASP A 222 -15.41 10.23 4.18
C ASP A 222 -15.29 10.43 2.66
N ALA A 223 -14.08 10.48 2.11
CA ALA A 223 -13.79 10.57 0.68
C ALA A 223 -13.05 9.34 0.13
N TRP A 224 -13.12 8.17 0.79
CA TRP A 224 -12.60 6.90 0.29
C TRP A 224 -13.00 6.65 -1.18
N LEU A 225 -11.99 6.47 -2.04
CA LEU A 225 -12.14 6.23 -3.48
C LEU A 225 -12.84 7.34 -4.28
N ALA A 226 -13.01 8.52 -3.69
CA ALA A 226 -13.61 9.70 -4.33
C ALA A 226 -12.66 10.41 -5.33
N GLY A 227 -11.48 9.87 -5.54
CA GLY A 227 -10.36 10.42 -6.32
C GLY A 227 -9.63 11.56 -5.62
N ALA A 228 -8.54 12.03 -6.24
CA ALA A 228 -7.64 12.99 -5.62
C ALA A 228 -6.93 13.87 -6.67
N GLN A 229 -6.32 14.96 -6.22
CA GLN A 229 -5.33 15.66 -7.06
C GLN A 229 -4.12 14.76 -7.28
N ASN A 230 -3.54 14.79 -8.48
CA ASN A 230 -2.35 14.01 -8.77
C ASN A 230 -1.15 14.55 -7.94
N PRO A 231 -0.55 13.75 -7.04
CA PRO A 231 0.59 14.21 -6.24
C PRO A 231 1.84 14.50 -7.09
N GLU A 232 1.94 13.95 -8.31
CA GLU A 232 3.05 14.17 -9.22
C GLU A 232 2.90 15.44 -10.09
N GLY A 233 1.81 16.20 -9.95
CA GLY A 233 1.59 17.46 -10.64
C GLY A 233 0.26 17.56 -11.39
N GLU A 234 0.30 17.68 -12.72
CA GLU A 234 -0.89 17.98 -13.51
C GLU A 234 -1.90 16.81 -13.53
N GLY A 235 -3.19 17.18 -13.55
CA GLY A 235 -4.31 16.25 -13.66
C GLY A 235 -4.91 15.82 -12.31
N VAL A 236 -5.91 14.95 -12.41
CA VAL A 236 -6.61 14.36 -11.26
C VAL A 236 -6.63 12.85 -11.40
N ILE A 237 -6.59 12.18 -10.26
CA ILE A 237 -6.83 10.75 -10.15
C ILE A 237 -8.36 10.58 -10.00
N PRO A 238 -9.01 9.81 -10.89
CA PRO A 238 -10.47 9.83 -11.01
C PRO A 238 -11.18 9.24 -9.80
N ASN A 239 -12.44 9.64 -9.62
CA ASN A 239 -13.36 9.10 -8.61
C ASN A 239 -13.84 7.71 -9.07
N LEU A 240 -13.62 6.69 -8.22
CA LEU A 240 -14.01 5.31 -8.47
C LEU A 240 -15.35 4.92 -7.82
N THR A 241 -16.02 5.85 -7.13
CA THR A 241 -17.35 5.60 -6.59
C THR A 241 -18.42 5.83 -7.67
N PRO A 242 -19.63 5.25 -7.51
CA PRO A 242 -20.74 5.50 -8.44
C PRO A 242 -21.18 6.98 -8.51
N GLY A 243 -20.76 7.84 -7.58
CA GLY A 243 -21.07 9.27 -7.58
C GLY A 243 -20.14 10.12 -8.46
N GLY A 244 -19.02 9.57 -8.93
CA GLY A 244 -18.02 10.29 -9.73
C GLY A 244 -18.33 10.31 -11.22
N LYS A 245 -17.96 11.38 -11.95
CA LYS A 245 -18.22 11.47 -13.41
C LYS A 245 -17.37 10.52 -14.27
N SER A 246 -16.31 9.92 -13.70
CA SER A 246 -15.33 9.13 -14.45
C SER A 246 -15.81 7.71 -14.76
N ILE A 247 -16.18 6.92 -13.73
CA ILE A 247 -16.59 5.52 -13.92
C ILE A 247 -18.08 5.26 -13.62
N SER A 248 -18.85 6.27 -13.18
CA SER A 248 -20.27 6.08 -12.84
C SER A 248 -21.09 5.50 -13.99
N GLY A 249 -20.82 5.97 -15.22
CA GLY A 249 -21.47 5.52 -16.44
C GLY A 249 -21.03 4.15 -16.93
N TRP A 250 -19.94 3.58 -16.39
CA TRP A 250 -19.41 2.29 -16.81
C TRP A 250 -20.17 1.14 -16.14
N SER A 251 -20.41 0.08 -16.90
CA SER A 251 -20.88 -1.20 -16.35
C SER A 251 -19.75 -1.91 -15.58
N ALA A 252 -20.08 -2.92 -14.79
CA ALA A 252 -19.06 -3.76 -14.15
C ALA A 252 -18.17 -4.46 -15.20
N THR A 253 -18.75 -4.88 -16.32
CA THR A 253 -18.03 -5.48 -17.44
C THR A 253 -17.05 -4.51 -18.08
N ASP A 254 -17.43 -3.24 -18.24
CA ASP A 254 -16.55 -2.19 -18.76
C ASP A 254 -15.34 -1.97 -17.86
N ILE A 255 -15.55 -1.95 -16.54
CA ILE A 255 -14.46 -1.82 -15.56
C ILE A 255 -13.53 -3.03 -15.64
N ALA A 256 -14.06 -4.25 -15.66
CA ALA A 256 -13.24 -5.46 -15.78
C ALA A 256 -12.43 -5.48 -17.08
N TYR A 257 -13.05 -5.07 -18.19
CA TYR A 257 -12.39 -4.97 -19.50
C TYR A 257 -11.31 -3.88 -19.52
N TYR A 258 -11.53 -2.75 -18.84
CA TYR A 258 -10.52 -1.71 -18.68
C TYR A 258 -9.31 -2.23 -17.90
N LEU A 259 -9.53 -2.97 -16.81
CA LEU A 259 -8.43 -3.58 -16.03
C LEU A 259 -7.66 -4.63 -16.85
N GLU A 260 -8.33 -5.34 -17.76
CA GLU A 260 -7.71 -6.29 -18.67
C GLU A 260 -6.90 -5.64 -19.80
N SER A 261 -7.49 -4.66 -20.48
CA SER A 261 -7.02 -4.18 -21.78
C SER A 261 -6.40 -2.78 -21.75
N GLY A 262 -6.77 -1.99 -20.74
CA GLY A 262 -6.46 -0.57 -20.66
C GLY A 262 -7.34 0.32 -21.54
N PHE A 263 -8.34 -0.21 -22.24
CA PHE A 263 -9.27 0.60 -23.04
C PHE A 263 -10.51 1.00 -22.23
N THR A 264 -10.91 2.25 -22.40
CA THR A 264 -12.19 2.78 -21.91
C THR A 264 -13.34 2.35 -22.84
N PRO A 265 -14.61 2.41 -22.38
CA PRO A 265 -15.78 2.12 -23.23
C PRO A 265 -15.89 3.00 -24.47
N ASP A 266 -15.34 4.20 -24.42
CA ASP A 266 -15.32 5.15 -25.54
C ASP A 266 -14.08 5.00 -26.45
N PHE A 267 -13.38 3.86 -26.33
CA PHE A 267 -12.18 3.49 -27.11
C PHE A 267 -10.94 4.36 -26.90
N ASP A 268 -10.93 5.20 -25.86
CA ASP A 268 -9.70 5.84 -25.36
C ASP A 268 -8.87 4.84 -24.54
N SER A 269 -7.60 5.13 -24.24
CA SER A 269 -6.71 4.24 -23.48
C SER A 269 -6.21 4.84 -22.17
N VAL A 270 -5.88 3.97 -21.21
CA VAL A 270 -5.25 4.33 -19.94
C VAL A 270 -3.95 5.12 -20.16
N GLY A 271 -3.79 6.19 -19.39
CA GLY A 271 -2.61 7.06 -19.41
C GLY A 271 -1.95 7.18 -18.04
N GLY A 272 -0.78 7.83 -18.00
CA GLY A 272 -0.06 8.15 -16.78
C GLY A 272 0.39 6.94 -15.97
N SER A 273 0.48 7.10 -14.65
CA SER A 273 0.91 6.07 -13.70
C SER A 273 -0.03 4.85 -13.68
N MET A 274 -1.30 5.03 -14.04
CA MET A 274 -2.30 3.96 -14.09
C MET A 274 -1.97 2.89 -15.14
N VAL A 275 -1.15 3.19 -16.16
CA VAL A 275 -0.71 2.19 -17.15
C VAL A 275 0.02 1.03 -16.47
N LYS A 276 0.87 1.30 -15.47
CA LYS A 276 1.60 0.25 -14.75
C LYS A 276 0.64 -0.59 -13.91
N VAL A 277 -0.29 0.06 -13.20
CA VAL A 277 -1.33 -0.61 -12.40
C VAL A 277 -2.16 -1.52 -13.29
N GLN A 278 -2.67 -1.02 -14.42
CA GLN A 278 -3.45 -1.80 -15.37
C GLN A 278 -2.69 -3.01 -15.89
N LYS A 279 -1.41 -2.88 -16.27
CA LYS A 279 -0.60 -4.01 -16.73
C LYS A 279 -0.47 -5.11 -15.66
N ASN A 280 -0.41 -4.73 -14.38
CA ASN A 280 -0.43 -5.71 -13.31
C ASN A 280 -1.83 -6.34 -13.16
N MET A 281 -2.91 -5.54 -13.20
CA MET A 281 -4.29 -6.04 -13.12
C MET A 281 -4.63 -6.99 -14.27
N ALA A 282 -4.06 -6.78 -15.46
CA ALA A 282 -4.22 -7.66 -16.61
C ALA A 282 -3.66 -9.07 -16.39
N ARG A 283 -2.78 -9.27 -15.39
CA ARG A 283 -2.24 -10.58 -14.98
C ARG A 283 -3.16 -11.33 -14.02
N LEU A 284 -4.12 -10.64 -13.40
CA LEU A 284 -5.09 -11.28 -12.52
C LEU A 284 -6.11 -12.08 -13.34
N THR A 285 -6.78 -13.02 -12.66
CA THR A 285 -7.85 -13.79 -13.27
C THR A 285 -9.02 -12.90 -13.69
N SER A 286 -9.84 -13.35 -14.65
CA SER A 286 -11.08 -12.62 -14.98
C SER A 286 -11.99 -12.46 -13.76
N GLY A 287 -12.10 -13.49 -12.93
CA GLY A 287 -12.89 -13.47 -11.70
C GLY A 287 -12.44 -12.41 -10.70
N ASP A 288 -11.13 -12.20 -10.54
CA ASP A 288 -10.60 -11.13 -9.66
C ASP A 288 -10.92 -9.74 -10.23
N ARG A 289 -10.77 -9.53 -11.54
CA ARG A 289 -11.12 -8.25 -12.19
C ARG A 289 -12.62 -7.96 -12.12
N GLU A 290 -13.45 -8.98 -12.27
CA GLU A 290 -14.90 -8.90 -12.09
C GLU A 290 -15.28 -8.61 -10.62
N ALA A 291 -14.59 -9.23 -9.66
CA ALA A 291 -14.79 -8.96 -8.24
C ALA A 291 -14.45 -7.52 -7.88
N ILE A 292 -13.31 -7.00 -8.36
CA ILE A 292 -12.93 -5.58 -8.22
C ILE A 292 -14.05 -4.69 -8.78
N ALA A 293 -14.52 -4.97 -10.00
CA ALA A 293 -15.60 -4.21 -10.61
C ALA A 293 -16.90 -4.25 -9.79
N ALA A 294 -17.28 -5.43 -9.28
CA ALA A 294 -18.47 -5.60 -8.44
C ALA A 294 -18.39 -4.76 -7.16
N TYR A 295 -17.25 -4.78 -6.47
CA TYR A 295 -17.04 -3.96 -5.27
C TYR A 295 -17.10 -2.46 -5.58
N LEU A 296 -16.45 -1.99 -6.65
CA LEU A 296 -16.49 -0.57 -7.04
C LEU A 296 -17.92 -0.09 -7.35
N LYS A 297 -18.76 -0.95 -7.96
CA LYS A 297 -20.18 -0.63 -8.20
C LYS A 297 -21.04 -0.69 -6.93
N ALA A 298 -20.62 -1.44 -5.91
CA ALA A 298 -21.33 -1.55 -4.63
C ALA A 298 -20.99 -0.43 -3.65
N LEU A 299 -19.94 0.37 -3.92
CA LEU A 299 -19.56 1.50 -3.08
C LEU A 299 -20.69 2.55 -2.98
N PRO A 300 -20.82 3.23 -1.83
CA PRO A 300 -21.71 4.37 -1.73
C PRO A 300 -21.26 5.49 -2.68
N GLU A 301 -22.22 6.20 -3.26
CA GLU A 301 -21.95 7.39 -4.07
C GLU A 301 -21.23 8.47 -3.26
N ARG A 302 -20.14 9.01 -3.80
CA ARG A 302 -19.42 10.13 -3.21
C ARG A 302 -19.13 11.19 -4.27
N PRO A 303 -19.21 12.50 -3.92
CA PRO A 303 -18.76 13.56 -4.81
C PRO A 303 -17.25 13.47 -5.02
N ASN A 304 -16.72 14.19 -6.02
CA ASN A 304 -15.28 14.19 -6.30
C ASN A 304 -14.48 14.75 -5.11
N GLY A 305 -13.39 14.06 -4.75
CA GLY A 305 -12.54 14.41 -3.61
C GLY A 305 -11.52 15.52 -3.88
N TRP A 306 -11.45 16.04 -5.11
CA TRP A 306 -10.52 17.09 -5.55
C TRP A 306 -11.20 18.44 -5.84
N GLU A 307 -12.52 18.53 -5.64
CA GLU A 307 -13.33 19.75 -5.80
C GLU A 307 -13.28 20.65 -4.54
#